data_AF-A0A960KUV3-F1
#
_entry.id   AF-A0A960KUV3-F1
#
_cell.length_a   1.000
_cell.length_b   1.000
_cell.length_c   1.000
_cell.angle_alpha   90.00
_cell.angle_beta   90.00
_cell.angle_gamma   90.00
#
_symmetry.space_group_name_H-M   'P 1'
#
loop_
_entity.id
_entity.type
_entity.pdbx_description
1 polymer ?
#
loop_
_entity_poly.entity_id
_entity_poly.type
_entity_poly.pdbx_seq_one_letter_code
_entity_poly.pdbx_strand_id
1 'polypeptide(L)'
;MKHTILAPDLRNREALESLLVEHEALGYSVVGMGNISGERLFMFKDGKQWSHQVVAVTGRKDDTLKKILLQREHEGWMVCAIGACGEATVMILKRPAPSEPN
;
A
#
# COMPACT_ATOMS: atom_id res chain seq x y z
N MET A 1 -16.82 -0.66 12.94
CA MET A 1 -15.70 -0.67 11.97
C MET A 1 -16.00 0.38 10.90
N LYS A 2 -15.06 1.30 10.62
CA LYS A 2 -15.25 2.35 9.61
C LYS A 2 -14.38 2.04 8.40
N HIS A 3 -15.00 1.97 7.23
CA HIS A 3 -14.34 1.79 5.95
C HIS A 3 -14.40 3.10 5.17
N THR A 4 -13.30 3.44 4.50
CA THR A 4 -13.23 4.61 3.62
C THR A 4 -12.72 4.14 2.27
N ILE A 5 -13.41 4.54 1.21
CA ILE A 5 -12.96 4.38 -0.17
C ILE A 5 -12.39 5.72 -0.59
N LEU A 6 -11.11 5.77 -0.91
CA LEU A 6 -10.49 6.96 -1.49
C LEU A 6 -10.50 6.82 -3.01
N ALA A 7 -10.87 7.88 -3.71
CA ALA A 7 -10.69 8.04 -5.16
C ALA A 7 -9.58 9.06 -5.44
N PRO A 8 -8.31 8.75 -5.13
CA PRO A 8 -7.25 9.73 -5.24
C PRO A 8 -6.82 9.91 -6.70
N ASP A 9 -6.72 11.16 -7.16
CA ASP A 9 -6.00 11.52 -8.40
C ASP A 9 -4.49 11.38 -8.14
N LEU A 10 -4.00 10.14 -8.14
CA LEU A 10 -2.59 9.83 -7.86
C LEU A 10 -1.76 10.04 -9.12
N ARG A 11 -1.09 11.20 -9.16
CA ARG A 11 -0.26 11.59 -10.30
C ARG A 11 1.14 10.95 -10.28
N ASN A 12 1.62 10.56 -9.10
CA ASN A 12 2.92 9.93 -8.90
C ASN A 12 2.98 9.17 -7.57
N ARG A 13 4.11 8.48 -7.36
CA ARG A 13 4.40 7.69 -6.15
C ARG A 13 4.37 8.54 -4.89
N GLU A 14 4.97 9.73 -4.94
CA GLU A 14 5.11 10.63 -3.79
C GLU A 14 3.74 11.08 -3.26
N ALA A 15 2.80 11.40 -4.15
CA ALA A 15 1.42 11.74 -3.77
C ALA A 15 0.71 10.58 -3.07
N LEU A 16 0.96 9.34 -3.49
CA LEU A 16 0.43 8.14 -2.83
C LEU A 16 1.06 7.94 -1.45
N GLU A 17 2.39 8.08 -1.34
CA GLU A 17 3.11 7.97 -0.07
C GLU A 17 2.58 9.00 0.95
N SER A 18 2.46 10.27 0.58
CA SER A 18 1.91 11.32 1.45
C SER A 18 0.48 11.01 1.91
N LEU A 19 -0.38 10.57 0.99
CA LEU A 19 -1.77 10.25 1.32
C LEU A 19 -1.90 9.09 2.31
N LEU A 20 -1.05 8.07 2.19
CA LEU A 20 -1.00 6.96 3.15
C LEU A 20 -0.57 7.46 4.53
N VAL A 21 0.50 8.24 4.62
CA VAL A 21 1.02 8.79 5.89
C VAL A 21 -0.03 9.65 6.60
N GLU A 22 -0.73 10.52 5.87
CA GLU A 22 -1.81 11.35 6.43
C GLU A 22 -2.94 10.51 7.03
N HIS A 23 -3.35 9.44 6.34
CA HIS A 23 -4.45 8.59 6.79
C HIS A 23 -4.03 7.62 7.89
N GLU A 24 -2.77 7.16 7.91
CA GLU A 24 -2.20 6.38 9.00
C GLU A 24 -2.20 7.16 10.31
N ALA A 25 -1.87 8.46 10.29
CA ALA A 25 -1.94 9.33 11.46
C ALA A 25 -3.37 9.41 12.05
N LEU A 26 -4.39 9.13 11.23
CA LEU A 26 -5.79 9.07 11.63
C LEU A 26 -6.25 7.65 12.04
N GLY A 27 -5.34 6.67 12.00
CA GLY A 27 -5.54 5.27 12.35
C GLY A 27 -6.09 4.40 11.23
N TYR A 28 -5.98 4.81 9.95
CA TYR A 28 -6.40 4.00 8.81
C TYR A 28 -5.27 3.13 8.27
N SER A 29 -5.63 1.97 7.73
CA SER A 29 -4.75 1.00 7.07
C SER A 29 -5.39 0.50 5.78
N VAL A 30 -4.58 0.23 4.75
CA VAL A 30 -5.08 -0.32 3.47
C VAL A 30 -5.37 -1.81 3.63
N VAL A 31 -6.55 -2.29 3.24
CA VAL A 31 -6.97 -3.68 3.51
C VAL A 31 -7.32 -4.51 2.27
N GLY A 32 -7.66 -3.87 1.14
CA GLY A 32 -8.11 -4.61 -0.03
C GLY A 32 -7.02 -4.84 -1.06
N MET A 33 -6.71 -6.12 -1.37
CA MET A 33 -6.01 -6.54 -2.58
C MET A 33 -6.73 -5.99 -3.81
N GLY A 34 -6.14 -5.01 -4.48
CA GLY A 34 -6.78 -4.37 -5.61
C GLY A 34 -5.80 -3.64 -6.52
N ASN A 35 -6.34 -3.23 -7.68
CA ASN A 35 -5.60 -2.46 -8.65
C ASN A 35 -5.48 -1.00 -8.17
N ILE A 36 -4.27 -0.43 -8.07
CA ILE A 36 -4.06 1.01 -7.77
C ILE A 36 -4.59 1.90 -8.91
N SER A 37 -5.01 1.33 -10.05
CA SER A 37 -5.50 2.09 -11.19
C SER A 37 -6.74 2.92 -10.83
N GLY A 38 -6.52 4.21 -10.68
CA GLY A 38 -7.47 5.27 -11.05
C GLY A 38 -8.68 5.54 -10.16
N GLU A 39 -9.20 4.62 -9.33
CA GLU A 39 -10.51 4.92 -8.72
C GLU A 39 -10.71 4.59 -7.26
N ARG A 40 -10.08 3.56 -6.66
CA ARG A 40 -10.44 3.14 -5.29
C ARG A 40 -9.29 2.53 -4.48
N LEU A 41 -8.88 3.20 -3.41
CA LEU A 41 -8.13 2.60 -2.29
C LEU A 41 -9.10 2.25 -1.16
N PHE A 42 -9.03 1.01 -0.68
CA PHE A 42 -9.86 0.54 0.44
C PHE A 42 -9.08 0.65 1.74
N MET A 43 -9.48 1.60 2.58
CA MET A 43 -8.91 1.81 3.90
C MET A 43 -9.88 1.40 5.01
N PHE A 44 -9.32 0.96 6.12
CA PHE A 44 -10.05 0.53 7.30
C PHE A 44 -9.35 1.02 8.56
N LYS A 45 -10.15 1.34 9.57
CA LYS A 45 -9.69 1.77 10.89
C LYS A 45 -9.92 0.66 11.92
N ASP A 46 -8.87 -0.09 12.32
CA ASP A 46 -8.87 -1.03 13.47
C ASP A 46 -8.22 -0.45 14.73
N GLY A 47 -7.52 0.68 14.65
CA GLY A 47 -6.69 1.15 15.76
C GLY A 47 -5.40 0.36 15.94
N LYS A 48 -5.05 -0.55 15.02
CA LYS A 48 -3.70 -1.09 14.92
C LYS A 48 -2.87 -0.14 14.06
N GLN A 49 -1.64 0.10 14.49
CA GLN A 49 -0.67 0.77 13.64
C GLN A 49 -0.08 -0.23 12.66
N TRP A 50 -0.09 0.16 11.40
CA TRP A 50 0.55 -0.55 10.32
C TRP A 50 1.73 0.31 9.84
N SER A 51 2.73 -0.31 9.26
CA SER A 51 3.73 0.39 8.46
C SER A 51 3.45 0.08 7.01
N HIS A 52 3.41 1.10 6.14
CA HIS A 52 3.31 0.89 4.70
C HIS A 52 4.65 1.12 3.99
N GLN A 53 4.84 0.44 2.87
CA GLN A 53 5.93 0.69 1.95
C GLN A 53 5.39 0.72 0.52
N VAL A 54 5.71 1.79 -0.21
CA VAL A 54 5.34 1.97 -1.60
C VAL A 54 6.54 1.60 -2.47
N VAL A 55 6.39 0.59 -3.31
CA VAL A 55 7.46 0.08 -4.19
C VAL A 55 7.09 0.37 -5.64
N ALA A 56 7.90 1.16 -6.33
CA ALA A 56 7.80 1.32 -7.77
C ALA A 56 8.45 0.11 -8.45
N VAL A 57 7.69 -0.55 -9.32
CA VAL A 57 8.13 -1.68 -10.13
C VAL A 57 8.22 -1.22 -11.58
N THR A 58 9.44 -0.93 -12.03
CA THR A 58 9.74 -0.56 -13.41
C THR A 58 10.03 -1.79 -14.24
N GLY A 59 9.35 -1.94 -15.37
CA GLY A 59 9.44 -3.11 -16.24
C GLY A 59 8.33 -4.11 -15.92
N ARG A 60 7.28 -4.12 -16.77
CA ARG A 60 6.09 -4.97 -16.68
C ARG A 60 6.38 -6.46 -16.97
N LYS A 61 7.36 -7.06 -16.29
CA LYS A 61 7.58 -8.50 -16.34
C LYS A 61 7.02 -9.09 -15.05
N ASP A 62 5.97 -9.91 -15.21
CA ASP A 62 5.29 -10.58 -14.09
C ASP A 62 6.26 -11.34 -13.18
N ASP A 63 7.38 -11.83 -13.73
CA ASP A 63 8.42 -12.53 -12.97
C ASP A 63 9.19 -11.60 -12.02
N THR A 64 9.44 -10.35 -12.41
CA THR A 64 10.08 -9.36 -11.52
C THR A 64 9.15 -9.04 -10.36
N LEU A 65 7.86 -8.87 -10.65
CA LEU A 65 6.86 -8.63 -9.64
C LEU A 65 6.79 -9.80 -8.65
N LYS A 66 6.67 -11.04 -9.14
CA LYS A 66 6.66 -12.25 -8.31
C LYS A 66 7.88 -12.36 -7.40
N LYS A 67 9.08 -12.04 -7.90
CA LYS A 67 10.30 -12.06 -7.09
C LYS A 67 10.25 -11.03 -5.95
N ILE A 68 9.80 -9.81 -6.24
CA ILE A 68 9.66 -8.76 -5.22
C ILE A 68 8.61 -9.17 -4.19
N LEU A 69 7.47 -9.71 -4.64
CA LEU A 69 6.40 -10.21 -3.76
C LEU A 69 6.93 -11.27 -2.80
N LEU A 70 7.57 -12.32 -3.32
CA LEU A 70 8.12 -13.42 -2.52
C LEU A 70 9.17 -12.93 -1.51
N GLN A 71 10.05 -12.01 -1.93
CA GLN A 71 11.05 -11.44 -1.04
C GLN A 71 10.40 -10.65 0.11
N ARG A 72 9.38 -9.84 -0.20
CA ARG A 72 8.71 -8.98 0.78
C ARG A 72 7.83 -9.77 1.74
N GLU A 73 7.17 -10.82 1.26
CA GLU A 73 6.43 -11.77 2.10
C GLU A 73 7.35 -12.45 3.12
N HIS A 74 8.55 -12.86 2.71
CA HIS A 74 9.54 -13.44 3.62
C HIS A 74 10.03 -12.44 4.69
N GLU A 75 10.00 -11.14 4.40
CA GLU A 75 10.31 -10.05 5.34
C GLU A 75 9.10 -9.68 6.25
N GLY A 76 7.97 -10.39 6.13
CA GLY A 76 6.76 -10.16 6.91
C GLY A 76 5.85 -9.05 6.37
N TRP A 77 6.07 -8.61 5.12
CA TRP A 77 5.17 -7.67 4.45
C TRP A 77 4.03 -8.38 3.74
N MET A 78 2.85 -7.79 3.79
CA MET A 78 1.67 -8.23 3.06
C MET A 78 1.33 -7.24 1.95
N VAL A 79 0.99 -7.75 0.79
CA VAL A 79 0.65 -6.94 -0.37
C VAL A 79 -0.79 -6.50 -0.26
N CYS A 80 -0.98 -5.20 -0.23
CA CYS A 80 -2.30 -4.60 -0.08
C CYS A 80 -2.84 -4.11 -1.40
N ALA A 81 -2.03 -3.49 -2.23
CA ALA A 81 -2.48 -3.04 -3.54
C ALA A 81 -1.34 -3.08 -4.54
N ILE A 82 -1.68 -3.28 -5.80
CA ILE A 82 -0.73 -3.21 -6.91
C ILE A 82 -1.42 -2.53 -8.09
N GLY A 83 -0.80 -1.60 -8.79
CA GLY A 83 -1.39 -1.10 -10.03
C GLY A 83 -0.66 0.09 -10.60
N ALA A 84 -1.17 0.60 -11.72
CA ALA A 84 -0.58 1.77 -12.36
C ALA A 84 -0.78 3.03 -11.49
N CYS A 85 0.30 3.79 -11.30
CA CYS A 85 0.32 5.11 -10.69
C CYS A 85 1.21 6.01 -11.55
N GLY A 86 0.59 6.88 -12.35
CA GLY A 86 1.28 7.61 -13.42
C GLY A 86 1.92 6.66 -14.45
N GLU A 87 3.22 6.84 -14.71
CA GLU A 87 3.98 6.02 -15.66
C GLU A 87 4.52 4.70 -15.08
N ALA A 88 4.39 4.48 -13.76
CA ALA A 88 4.93 3.32 -13.07
C ALA A 88 3.84 2.34 -12.61
N THR A 89 4.20 1.06 -12.44
CA THR A 89 3.41 0.15 -11.61
C THR A 89 3.89 0.27 -10.17
N VAL A 90 3.00 0.53 -9.24
CA VAL A 90 3.30 0.70 -7.83
C VAL A 90 2.68 -0.44 -7.05
N MET A 91 3.35 -0.86 -5.98
CA MET A 91 2.87 -1.85 -5.03
C MET A 91 2.88 -1.27 -3.62
N ILE A 92 1.75 -1.33 -2.93
CA ILE A 92 1.61 -0.95 -1.52
C ILE A 92 1.73 -2.22 -0.69
N LEU A 93 2.76 -2.27 0.13
CA LEU A 93 2.99 -3.28 1.14
C LEU A 93 2.56 -2.73 2.50
N LYS A 94 2.06 -3.59 3.39
CA LYS A 94 1.88 -3.27 4.80
C LYS A 94 2.43 -4.35 5.71
N ARG A 95 2.85 -3.99 6.90
CA ARG A 95 3.14 -4.91 8.00
C ARG A 95 2.66 -4.32 9.32
N PRO A 96 2.38 -5.12 10.36
CA PRO A 96 2.11 -4.56 11.69
C PRO A 96 3.28 -3.68 12.11
N ALA A 97 3.00 -2.48 12.61
CA ALA A 97 4.06 -1.68 13.23
C ALA A 97 4.62 -2.48 14.41
N PRO A 98 5.94 -2.45 14.65
CA PRO A 98 6.50 -3.06 15.85
C PRO A 98 5.77 -2.45 17.04
N SER A 99 5.02 -3.27 17.77
CA SER A 99 4.49 -2.88 19.07
C SER A 99 5.69 -2.56 19.95
N GLU A 100 5.87 -1.29 20.33
CA GLU A 100 6.87 -0.94 21.33
C GLU A 100 6.65 -1.86 22.53
N PRO A 101 7.67 -2.64 22.95
CA PRO A 101 7.58 -3.40 24.18
C PRO A 101 7.55 -2.38 25.31
N ASN A 102 6.40 -2.28 25.95
CA ASN A 102 6.20 -1.50 27.18
C ASN A 102 7.00 -2.13 28.32
#